data_AF-M4B7F4-F1
#
_entry.id   AF-M4B7F4-F1
#
_cell.length_a   1.000
_cell.length_b   1.000
_cell.length_c   1.000
_cell.angle_alpha   90.00
_cell.angle_beta   90.00
_cell.angle_gamma   90.00
#
_symmetry.space_group_name_H-M   'P 1'
#
loop_
_entity.id
_entity.type
_entity.pdbx_description
1 polymer ?
#
loop_
_entity_poly.entity_id
_entity_poly.type
_entity_poly.pdbx_seq_one_letter_code
_entity_poly.pdbx_strand_id
1 'polypeptide(L)'
;MHSGNSPIGENAGERTNSNVWRDTSEAEIYGSYLGPGSEVPMMRPTMAARPSTSIHHDISVGQLDDPGLATGAGPAKTYTGRKVVWPGALFLLLATAAALSLIAYFGIQEYTAAQTQQALTEEVTDVTRARKRKSTSVKSCMLPDYIAADGKIYAQNSFTRKKEPLVFTGINWSGMENAEGVPHGLATKQSYLDDIAKNLSDSGFNAVRLPLNAQMIIDNTAPNTKLFVNSLDTDLNVDTYIDMIKKVVQGLGKQQIGVLLDIHKIDPNFTNDTSEHLWFTDAYPIAKIYEMFETLASELCSDLDQCGTSPTSSPCTNHTATDRRAGTRY
;
A
#
# COMPACT_ATOMS: atom_id res chain seq x y z
N MET A 1 50.69 24.48 16.84
CA MET A 1 50.49 25.39 15.69
C MET A 1 49.22 24.94 14.97
N HIS A 2 48.26 25.87 14.85
CA HIS A 2 47.13 26.03 13.91
C HIS A 2 46.82 24.90 12.89
N SER A 3 45.59 24.62 12.43
CA SER A 3 44.21 25.05 12.74
C SER A 3 43.29 24.47 11.66
N GLY A 4 42.06 24.07 12.02
CA GLY A 4 40.84 24.18 11.20
C GLY A 4 40.49 23.00 10.28
N ASN A 5 39.22 22.73 9.98
CA ASN A 5 37.95 23.13 10.57
C ASN A 5 36.88 22.20 9.99
N SER A 6 36.00 21.69 10.83
CA SER A 6 34.76 20.98 10.49
C SER A 6 33.61 21.80 11.08
N PRO A 7 32.48 22.03 10.39
CA PRO A 7 31.29 22.57 11.04
C PRO A 7 30.31 21.44 11.35
N ILE A 8 30.29 21.08 12.64
CA ILE A 8 29.16 20.47 13.33
C ILE A 8 28.09 21.55 13.53
N GLY A 9 26.82 21.13 13.56
CA GLY A 9 25.74 21.92 14.14
C GLY A 9 24.64 21.01 14.67
N GLU A 10 24.89 20.40 15.84
CA GLU A 10 23.84 19.98 16.77
C GLU A 10 22.89 21.16 17.04
N ASN A 11 21.59 20.89 17.16
CA ASN A 11 20.80 21.28 18.33
C ASN A 11 19.39 20.70 18.24
N ALA A 12 19.12 19.83 19.21
CA ALA A 12 17.79 19.56 19.70
C ALA A 12 17.16 20.85 20.26
N GLY A 13 15.88 21.04 20.01
CA GLY A 13 15.05 22.10 20.58
C GLY A 13 13.60 21.85 20.16
N GLU A 14 12.85 21.11 20.97
CA GLU A 14 11.93 21.69 21.96
C GLU A 14 10.59 22.10 21.33
N ARG A 15 9.59 21.23 21.55
CA ARG A 15 8.19 21.51 21.24
C ARG A 15 7.71 22.63 22.15
N THR A 16 7.68 23.86 21.63
CA THR A 16 6.95 24.96 22.26
C THR A 16 5.63 25.17 21.52
N ASN A 17 4.55 25.03 22.29
CA ASN A 17 3.21 25.42 21.86
C ASN A 17 3.22 26.91 21.53
N SER A 18 3.02 27.26 20.27
CA SER A 18 2.66 28.61 19.89
C SER A 18 1.49 28.56 18.90
N ASN A 19 0.33 28.97 19.40
CA ASN A 19 -0.83 29.28 18.58
C ASN A 19 -0.49 30.60 17.86
N VAL A 20 0.09 30.51 16.67
CA VAL A 20 0.37 31.68 15.83
C VAL A 20 -0.47 31.53 14.58
N TRP A 21 -1.46 32.40 14.45
CA TRP A 21 -2.21 32.62 13.23
C TRP A 21 -1.22 32.86 12.09
N ARG A 22 -1.20 31.94 11.11
CA ARG A 22 -0.33 32.02 9.94
C ARG A 22 -1.01 32.97 8.95
N ASP A 23 -0.37 34.11 8.72
CA ASP A 23 -0.81 35.15 7.81
C ASP A 23 -0.80 34.62 6.37
N THR A 24 -1.93 34.69 5.66
CA THR A 24 -2.11 34.18 4.28
C THR A 24 -1.51 35.09 3.21
N SER A 25 -0.41 35.77 3.51
CA SER A 25 0.26 36.69 2.59
C SER A 25 1.54 36.09 1.95
N GLU A 26 1.90 34.85 2.29
CA GLU A 26 3.09 34.20 1.75
C GLU A 26 2.78 33.41 0.46
N ALA A 27 3.51 33.76 -0.61
CA ALA A 27 3.33 33.20 -1.94
C ALA A 27 3.79 31.72 -1.99
N GLU A 28 2.85 30.79 -2.21
CA GLU A 28 3.20 29.40 -2.54
C GLU A 28 3.66 29.29 -4.00
N ILE A 29 4.92 28.94 -4.19
CA ILE A 29 5.52 28.62 -5.48
C ILE A 29 5.12 27.19 -5.85
N TYR A 30 4.12 27.03 -6.72
CA TYR A 30 3.83 25.74 -7.35
C TYR A 30 4.73 25.53 -8.58
N GLY A 31 5.67 24.58 -8.49
CA GLY A 31 6.48 24.13 -9.62
C GLY A 31 5.73 23.12 -10.49
N SER A 32 5.45 23.45 -11.75
CA SER A 32 4.87 22.53 -12.73
C SER A 32 5.95 21.62 -13.33
N TYR A 33 5.86 20.30 -13.12
CA TYR A 33 6.70 19.29 -13.76
C TYR A 33 6.20 18.94 -15.16
N LEU A 34 6.56 19.74 -16.17
CA LEU A 34 6.52 19.35 -17.59
C LEU A 34 7.66 20.03 -18.37
N GLY A 35 8.69 19.25 -18.74
CA GLY A 35 9.55 19.46 -19.93
C GLY A 35 10.56 20.62 -19.92
N PRO A 36 11.76 20.45 -20.53
CA PRO A 36 12.87 21.39 -20.36
C PRO A 36 12.80 22.57 -21.34
N GLY A 37 13.01 23.79 -20.84
CA GLY A 37 13.43 24.94 -21.64
C GLY A 37 12.41 26.06 -21.81
N SER A 38 12.16 26.85 -20.76
CA SER A 38 11.92 28.30 -20.85
C SER A 38 11.82 28.91 -19.45
N GLU A 39 12.89 29.55 -18.99
CA GLU A 39 12.90 30.37 -17.78
C GLU A 39 12.24 31.73 -18.06
N VAL A 40 10.98 31.91 -17.66
CA VAL A 40 10.43 33.24 -17.33
C VAL A 40 9.33 33.08 -16.26
N PRO A 41 9.50 33.59 -15.03
CA PRO A 41 8.42 33.62 -14.05
C PRO A 41 7.36 34.66 -14.46
N MET A 42 6.14 34.23 -14.78
CA MET A 42 5.02 35.15 -15.01
C MET A 42 4.36 35.52 -13.68
N MET A 43 4.64 36.74 -13.20
CA MET A 43 4.05 37.32 -12.00
C MET A 43 2.67 37.90 -12.33
N ARG A 44 1.63 37.52 -11.58
CA ARG A 44 0.29 38.12 -11.72
C ARG A 44 0.19 39.32 -10.76
N PRO A 45 -0.12 40.56 -11.22
CA PRO A 45 -0.22 41.70 -10.32
C PRO A 45 -1.43 41.59 -9.39
N THR A 46 -1.26 41.97 -8.13
CA THR A 46 -2.34 42.14 -7.15
C THR A 46 -3.12 43.43 -7.43
N MET A 47 -4.41 43.45 -7.06
CA MET A 47 -5.40 44.50 -7.39
C MET A 47 -5.13 45.89 -6.75
N ALA A 48 -3.96 46.14 -6.18
CA ALA A 48 -3.62 47.38 -5.47
C ALA A 48 -2.79 48.38 -6.30
N ALA A 49 -2.45 48.08 -7.55
CA ALA A 49 -1.56 48.93 -8.37
C ALA A 49 -2.17 49.33 -9.72
N ARG A 50 -3.35 49.98 -9.72
CA ARG A 50 -3.86 50.70 -10.90
C ARG A 50 -3.79 52.22 -10.67
N PRO A 51 -3.02 52.98 -11.47
CA PRO A 51 -3.06 54.44 -11.43
C PRO A 51 -4.41 54.92 -11.97
N SER A 52 -5.17 55.63 -11.13
CA SER A 52 -6.39 56.32 -11.52
C SER A 52 -6.04 57.66 -12.16
N THR A 53 -6.14 57.75 -13.48
CA THR A 53 -6.06 59.03 -14.20
C THR A 53 -7.24 59.17 -15.15
N SER A 54 -8.29 59.83 -14.71
CA SER A 54 -9.11 60.71 -15.57
C SER A 54 -10.11 61.48 -14.72
N ILE A 55 -9.79 62.75 -14.49
CA ILE A 55 -10.70 63.82 -14.07
C ILE A 55 -11.61 64.13 -15.26
N HIS A 56 -12.94 64.22 -15.09
CA HIS A 56 -13.75 65.10 -15.93
C HIS A 56 -15.08 65.54 -15.26
N HIS A 57 -15.08 66.84 -14.99
CA HIS A 57 -16.12 67.87 -14.97
C HIS A 57 -17.38 67.81 -14.07
N ASP A 58 -17.41 68.83 -13.21
CA ASP A 58 -18.51 69.45 -12.49
C ASP A 58 -19.90 69.31 -13.14
N ILE A 59 -20.84 68.82 -12.34
CA ILE A 59 -22.24 69.23 -12.43
C ILE A 59 -22.41 70.37 -11.45
N SER A 60 -22.66 71.56 -11.97
CA SER A 60 -22.94 72.78 -11.20
C SER A 60 -24.09 72.55 -10.21
N VAL A 61 -23.78 72.64 -8.92
CA VAL A 61 -24.75 72.71 -7.84
C VAL A 61 -25.45 74.07 -7.97
N GLY A 62 -26.71 74.07 -8.41
CA GLY A 62 -27.56 75.26 -8.33
C GLY A 62 -27.71 75.67 -6.87
N GLN A 63 -27.26 76.88 -6.57
CA GLN A 63 -27.30 77.53 -5.25
C GLN A 63 -28.64 77.33 -4.54
N LEU A 64 -28.55 76.88 -3.30
CA LEU A 64 -29.57 77.09 -2.29
C LEU A 64 -29.47 78.56 -1.87
N ASP A 65 -30.43 79.39 -2.32
CA ASP A 65 -30.66 80.67 -1.67
C ASP A 65 -31.30 80.42 -0.30
N ASP A 66 -30.65 80.98 0.71
CA ASP A 66 -30.99 80.93 2.13
C ASP A 66 -32.38 81.54 2.45
N PRO A 67 -32.96 81.22 3.62
CA PRO A 67 -34.39 81.30 3.87
C PRO A 67 -34.88 82.71 4.17
N GLY A 68 -36.05 83.03 3.63
CA GLY A 68 -36.98 83.94 4.30
C GLY A 68 -36.89 85.41 3.91
N LEU A 69 -37.63 85.79 2.86
CA LEU A 69 -38.51 86.94 2.97
C LEU A 69 -39.73 86.78 2.03
N ALA A 70 -40.89 86.74 2.65
CA ALA A 70 -42.19 87.16 2.15
C ALA A 70 -42.80 86.50 0.89
N THR A 71 -43.94 85.85 1.17
CA THR A 71 -45.22 85.94 0.43
C THR A 71 -45.33 85.27 -0.96
N GLY A 72 -46.19 84.26 -1.06
CA GLY A 72 -46.81 83.89 -2.33
C GLY A 72 -47.07 82.39 -2.50
N ALA A 73 -48.34 82.02 -2.56
CA ALA A 73 -48.87 80.67 -2.69
C ALA A 73 -48.37 79.88 -3.92
N GLY A 74 -48.21 78.56 -3.73
CA GLY A 74 -48.19 77.55 -4.80
C GLY A 74 -48.23 76.13 -4.22
N PRO A 75 -49.05 75.20 -4.74
CA PRO A 75 -49.19 73.86 -4.17
C PRO A 75 -47.91 73.04 -4.37
N ALA A 76 -47.51 72.29 -3.35
CA ALA A 76 -46.38 71.34 -3.43
C ALA A 76 -46.68 70.27 -4.51
N LYS A 77 -45.98 70.34 -5.64
CA LYS A 77 -46.07 69.32 -6.69
C LYS A 77 -45.44 68.04 -6.16
N THR A 78 -46.25 67.03 -5.88
CA THR A 78 -45.80 65.68 -5.52
C THR A 78 -45.28 64.99 -6.78
N TYR A 79 -43.97 64.88 -6.91
CA TYR A 79 -43.34 64.18 -8.03
C TYR A 79 -43.47 62.66 -7.80
N THR A 80 -44.39 62.02 -8.53
CA THR A 80 -44.43 60.57 -8.60
C THR A 80 -43.38 60.12 -9.61
N GLY A 81 -42.23 59.64 -9.10
CA GLY A 81 -41.13 59.18 -9.94
C GLY A 81 -41.58 58.06 -10.87
N ARG A 82 -41.50 58.29 -12.18
CA ARG A 82 -41.64 57.22 -13.18
C ARG A 82 -40.49 56.23 -12.95
N LYS A 83 -40.79 55.01 -12.52
CA LYS A 83 -39.82 53.92 -12.40
C LYS A 83 -39.28 53.58 -13.79
N VAL A 84 -38.13 54.16 -14.15
CA VAL A 84 -37.38 53.77 -15.34
C VAL A 84 -36.65 52.48 -14.98
N VAL A 85 -37.27 51.34 -15.26
CA VAL A 85 -36.59 50.05 -15.16
C VAL A 85 -35.58 50.03 -16.30
N TRP A 86 -34.31 50.27 -15.99
CA TRP A 86 -33.23 50.23 -16.99
C TRP A 86 -33.17 48.81 -17.55
N PRO A 87 -33.49 48.57 -18.84
CA PRO A 87 -33.51 47.22 -19.40
C PRO A 87 -32.15 46.52 -19.24
N GLY A 88 -31.07 47.31 -19.26
CA GLY A 88 -29.72 46.82 -19.02
C GLY A 88 -29.43 46.38 -17.58
N ALA A 89 -30.09 46.95 -16.56
CA ALA A 89 -29.87 46.55 -15.17
C ALA A 89 -30.47 45.17 -14.88
N LEU A 90 -31.63 44.87 -15.48
CA LEU A 90 -32.25 43.55 -15.38
C LEU A 90 -31.42 42.48 -16.13
N PHE A 91 -30.89 42.83 -17.31
CA PHE A 91 -29.98 41.95 -18.05
C PHE A 91 -28.69 41.67 -17.26
N LEU A 92 -28.10 42.70 -16.63
CA LEU A 92 -26.89 42.54 -15.82
C LEU A 92 -27.13 41.65 -14.61
N LEU A 93 -28.27 41.80 -13.92
CA LEU A 93 -28.65 40.92 -12.80
C LEU A 93 -28.88 39.47 -13.24
N LEU A 94 -29.48 39.25 -14.40
CA LEU A 94 -29.64 37.89 -14.94
C LEU A 94 -28.30 37.27 -15.35
N ALA A 95 -27.41 38.07 -15.94
CA ALA A 95 -26.07 37.63 -16.33
C ALA A 95 -25.21 37.27 -15.11
N THR A 96 -25.26 38.07 -14.03
CA THR A 96 -24.54 37.75 -12.79
C THR A 96 -25.12 36.53 -12.08
N ALA A 97 -26.45 36.37 -12.05
CA ALA A 97 -27.09 35.18 -11.50
C ALA A 97 -26.73 33.90 -12.27
N ALA A 98 -26.68 33.98 -13.61
CA ALA A 98 -26.27 32.88 -14.47
C ALA A 98 -24.79 32.53 -14.26
N ALA A 99 -23.90 33.53 -14.18
CA ALA A 99 -22.49 33.32 -13.92
C ALA A 99 -22.25 32.64 -12.55
N LEU A 100 -22.91 33.11 -11.50
CA LEU A 100 -22.80 32.52 -10.15
C LEU A 100 -23.30 31.07 -10.13
N SER A 101 -24.38 30.79 -10.86
CA SER A 101 -24.94 29.44 -10.97
C SER A 101 -24.00 28.48 -11.71
N LEU A 102 -23.35 28.93 -12.79
CA LEU A 102 -22.38 28.12 -13.54
C LEU A 102 -21.11 27.87 -12.72
N ILE A 103 -20.59 28.87 -12.00
CA ILE A 103 -19.43 28.70 -11.13
C ILE A 103 -19.73 27.67 -10.03
N ALA A 104 -20.91 27.74 -9.41
CA ALA A 104 -21.31 26.76 -8.41
C ALA A 104 -21.44 25.35 -9.01
N TYR A 105 -22.02 25.21 -10.21
CA TYR A 105 -22.18 23.93 -10.88
C TYR A 105 -20.83 23.26 -11.21
N PHE A 106 -19.93 23.98 -11.88
CA PHE A 106 -18.60 23.46 -12.21
C PHE A 106 -17.73 23.25 -10.97
N GLY A 107 -17.86 24.12 -9.96
CA GLY A 107 -17.18 23.94 -8.67
C GLY A 107 -17.61 22.66 -7.95
N ILE A 108 -18.90 22.32 -7.96
CA ILE A 108 -19.40 21.06 -7.40
C ILE A 108 -18.91 19.86 -8.22
N GLN A 109 -18.88 19.98 -9.54
CA GLN A 109 -18.38 18.91 -10.42
C GLN A 109 -16.89 18.63 -10.19
N GLU A 110 -16.06 19.66 -10.10
CA GLU A 110 -14.63 19.49 -9.77
C GLU A 110 -14.42 19.01 -8.34
N TYR A 111 -15.20 19.52 -7.38
CA TYR A 111 -15.12 19.07 -5.98
C TYR A 111 -15.46 17.58 -5.85
N THR A 112 -16.52 17.12 -6.51
CA THR A 112 -16.91 15.71 -6.48
C THR A 112 -15.87 14.83 -7.19
N ALA A 113 -15.35 15.26 -8.34
CA ALA A 113 -14.25 14.55 -9.01
C ALA A 113 -12.98 14.49 -8.12
N ALA A 114 -12.59 15.60 -7.51
CA ALA A 114 -11.46 15.66 -6.59
C ALA A 114 -11.67 14.76 -5.37
N GLN A 115 -12.87 14.75 -4.79
CA GLN A 115 -13.23 13.87 -3.68
C GLN A 115 -13.17 12.39 -4.07
N THR A 116 -13.61 12.03 -5.28
CA THR A 116 -13.47 10.63 -5.75
C THR A 116 -12.01 10.23 -5.93
N GLN A 117 -11.15 11.12 -6.44
CA GLN A 117 -9.71 10.86 -6.56
C GLN A 117 -9.02 10.81 -5.19
N GLN A 118 -9.44 11.66 -4.25
CA GLN A 118 -8.97 11.61 -2.87
C GLN A 118 -9.41 10.33 -2.19
N ALA A 119 -10.66 9.89 -2.36
CA ALA A 119 -11.15 8.62 -1.82
C ALA A 119 -10.41 7.41 -2.41
N LEU A 120 -10.13 7.39 -3.72
CA LEU A 120 -9.31 6.36 -4.36
C LEU A 120 -7.86 6.38 -3.88
N THR A 121 -7.28 7.57 -3.67
CA THR A 121 -5.92 7.73 -3.16
C THR A 121 -5.84 7.34 -1.68
N GLU A 122 -6.87 7.68 -0.90
CA GLU A 122 -7.04 7.22 0.47
C GLU A 122 -7.20 5.70 0.50
N GLU A 123 -8.00 5.08 -0.35
CA GLU A 123 -8.10 3.61 -0.44
C GLU A 123 -6.75 2.94 -0.73
N VAL A 124 -5.98 3.47 -1.69
CA VAL A 124 -4.64 2.96 -2.03
C VAL A 124 -3.63 3.21 -0.90
N THR A 125 -3.75 4.32 -0.16
CA THR A 125 -2.86 4.65 0.97
C THR A 125 -3.33 4.07 2.30
N ASP A 126 -4.59 3.66 2.44
CA ASP A 126 -5.10 3.02 3.64
C ASP A 126 -4.63 1.56 3.72
N VAL A 127 -4.18 0.98 2.60
CA VAL A 127 -3.40 -0.27 2.62
C VAL A 127 -2.19 -0.14 3.56
N THR A 128 -1.57 1.04 3.66
CA THR A 128 -0.47 1.31 4.61
C THR A 128 -0.93 1.59 6.06
N ARG A 129 -2.16 2.04 6.31
CA ARG A 129 -2.66 2.36 7.67
C ARG A 129 -3.49 1.23 8.29
N ALA A 130 -4.34 0.58 7.51
CA ALA A 130 -5.12 -0.59 7.90
C ALA A 130 -4.24 -1.83 8.14
N ARG A 131 -3.14 -2.03 7.39
CA ARG A 131 -2.16 -3.09 7.70
C ARG A 131 -1.38 -2.82 8.98
N LYS A 132 -1.16 -1.56 9.35
CA LYS A 132 -0.42 -1.24 10.57
C LYS A 132 -1.14 -1.73 11.84
N ARG A 133 -2.44 -2.05 11.76
CA ARG A 133 -3.22 -2.58 12.90
C ARG A 133 -4.37 -3.50 12.48
N LYS A 134 -4.05 -4.63 11.88
CA LYS A 134 -4.67 -5.88 12.31
C LYS A 134 -3.56 -6.87 12.61
N SER A 135 -2.93 -6.66 13.76
CA SER A 135 -2.32 -7.79 14.48
C SER A 135 -3.48 -8.72 14.79
N THR A 136 -3.80 -9.60 13.84
CA THR A 136 -4.65 -10.76 14.11
C THR A 136 -3.99 -11.42 15.30
N SER A 137 -4.70 -11.55 16.42
CA SER A 137 -4.25 -12.36 17.54
C SER A 137 -3.73 -13.65 16.95
N VAL A 138 -2.41 -13.86 17.04
CA VAL A 138 -1.76 -14.99 16.40
C VAL A 138 -2.39 -16.20 17.07
N LYS A 139 -3.29 -16.87 16.35
CA LYS A 139 -3.79 -18.17 16.79
C LYS A 139 -2.54 -19.00 16.95
N SER A 140 -2.24 -19.41 18.18
CA SER A 140 -1.04 -20.16 18.53
C SER A 140 -0.76 -21.19 17.44
N CYS A 141 0.28 -20.94 16.62
CA CYS A 141 0.64 -21.82 15.51
C CYS A 141 1.41 -22.99 16.11
N MET A 142 0.68 -23.93 16.70
CA MET A 142 1.26 -25.20 17.06
C MET A 142 1.38 -26.03 15.79
N LEU A 143 2.58 -26.53 15.48
CA LEU A 143 2.78 -27.46 14.37
C LEU A 143 2.13 -28.81 14.72
N PRO A 144 1.08 -29.24 14.00
CA PRO A 144 0.46 -30.54 14.25
C PRO A 144 1.35 -31.67 13.72
N ASP A 145 1.32 -32.82 14.40
CA ASP A 145 1.96 -34.03 13.93
C ASP A 145 1.04 -34.75 12.93
N TYR A 146 1.51 -34.98 11.70
CA TYR A 146 0.69 -35.60 10.65
C TYR A 146 0.95 -37.11 10.59
N ILE A 147 -0.10 -37.89 10.78
CA ILE A 147 -0.01 -39.36 10.82
C ILE A 147 -0.93 -39.95 9.75
N ALA A 148 -0.39 -40.85 8.93
CA ALA A 148 -1.17 -41.66 8.02
C ALA A 148 -1.57 -42.98 8.69
N ALA A 149 -2.87 -43.25 8.80
CA ALA A 149 -3.42 -44.51 9.32
C ALA A 149 -4.73 -44.85 8.60
N ASP A 150 -5.00 -46.13 8.37
CA ASP A 150 -6.28 -46.60 7.79
C ASP A 150 -6.67 -45.90 6.46
N GLY A 151 -5.67 -45.57 5.63
CA GLY A 151 -5.87 -44.86 4.36
C GLY A 151 -6.31 -43.39 4.50
N LYS A 152 -6.20 -42.81 5.69
CA LYS A 152 -6.52 -41.40 5.98
C LYS A 152 -5.33 -40.69 6.61
N ILE A 153 -5.30 -39.37 6.47
CA ILE A 153 -4.33 -38.51 7.13
C ILE A 153 -5.02 -37.90 8.36
N TYR A 154 -4.30 -37.89 9.48
CA TYR A 154 -4.75 -37.30 10.74
C TYR A 154 -3.78 -36.22 11.18
N ALA A 155 -4.32 -35.11 11.68
CA ALA A 155 -3.56 -34.16 12.47
C ALA A 155 -3.66 -34.59 13.94
N GLN A 156 -2.52 -34.92 14.55
CA GLN A 156 -2.41 -35.23 15.96
C GLN A 156 -1.87 -34.03 16.72
N ASN A 157 -2.54 -33.66 17.81
CA ASN A 157 -2.00 -32.69 18.74
C ASN A 157 -0.86 -33.34 19.55
N SER A 158 0.33 -32.75 19.54
CA SER A 158 1.52 -33.30 20.19
C SER A 158 1.39 -33.43 21.71
N PHE A 159 0.57 -32.61 22.38
CA PHE A 159 0.36 -32.65 23.83
C PHE A 159 -0.77 -33.59 24.25
N THR A 160 -1.94 -33.46 23.60
CA THR A 160 -3.13 -34.24 23.99
C THR A 160 -3.20 -35.60 23.31
N ARG A 161 -2.39 -35.83 22.27
CA ARG A 161 -2.37 -37.03 21.41
C ARG A 161 -3.73 -37.33 20.74
N LYS A 162 -4.68 -36.40 20.81
CA LYS A 162 -5.97 -36.47 20.08
C LYS A 162 -5.70 -36.37 18.59
N LYS A 163 -6.31 -37.28 17.81
CA LYS A 163 -6.22 -37.32 16.35
C LYS A 163 -7.51 -36.78 15.75
N GLU A 164 -7.38 -35.86 14.80
CA GLU A 164 -8.50 -35.37 14.00
C GLU A 164 -8.26 -35.74 12.53
N PRO A 165 -9.24 -36.33 11.83
CA PRO A 165 -9.09 -36.65 10.42
C PRO A 165 -8.97 -35.36 9.61
N LEU A 166 -8.02 -35.34 8.68
CA LEU A 166 -7.74 -34.18 7.84
C LEU A 166 -7.95 -34.53 6.37
N VAL A 167 -8.63 -33.63 5.66
CA VAL A 167 -8.78 -33.67 4.20
C VAL A 167 -8.18 -32.39 3.66
N PHE A 168 -7.25 -32.53 2.72
CA PHE A 168 -6.63 -31.39 2.06
C PHE A 168 -7.43 -30.98 0.83
N THR A 169 -7.99 -29.78 0.87
CA THR A 169 -8.53 -29.06 -0.27
C THR A 169 -7.50 -28.01 -0.63
N GLY A 170 -6.59 -28.36 -1.55
CA GLY A 170 -5.42 -27.53 -1.84
C GLY A 170 -5.30 -27.03 -3.26
N ILE A 171 -4.44 -26.02 -3.43
CA ILE A 171 -4.01 -25.51 -4.73
C ILE A 171 -2.49 -25.63 -4.90
N ASN A 172 -2.00 -25.47 -6.12
CA ASN A 172 -0.57 -25.25 -6.38
C ASN A 172 -0.30 -23.74 -6.51
N TRP A 173 0.78 -23.25 -5.90
CA TRP A 173 1.21 -21.86 -6.05
C TRP A 173 2.64 -21.79 -6.59
N SER A 174 2.77 -21.62 -7.91
CA SER A 174 4.05 -21.57 -8.63
C SER A 174 4.80 -20.25 -8.47
N GLY A 175 6.09 -20.27 -8.83
CA GLY A 175 6.98 -19.14 -8.97
C GLY A 175 8.32 -19.39 -8.28
N MET A 176 8.29 -20.01 -7.10
CA MET A 176 9.49 -20.23 -6.29
C MET A 176 10.44 -21.27 -6.89
N GLU A 177 9.97 -22.15 -7.77
CA GLU A 177 10.80 -23.12 -8.49
C GLU A 177 11.70 -22.49 -9.57
N ASN A 178 11.47 -21.22 -9.93
CA ASN A 178 12.25 -20.52 -10.94
C ASN A 178 13.31 -19.60 -10.31
N ALA A 179 14.12 -18.96 -11.15
CA ALA A 179 15.31 -18.21 -10.73
C ALA A 179 15.02 -16.98 -9.85
N GLU A 180 13.79 -16.47 -9.87
CA GLU A 180 13.33 -15.41 -8.99
C GLU A 180 13.19 -15.85 -7.53
N GLY A 181 12.90 -17.14 -7.27
CA GLY A 181 12.73 -17.66 -5.92
C GLY A 181 11.59 -17.01 -5.12
N VAL A 182 10.57 -16.46 -5.77
CA VAL A 182 9.42 -15.78 -5.16
C VAL A 182 8.12 -16.34 -5.75
N PRO A 183 7.06 -16.60 -4.96
CA PRO A 183 5.76 -16.97 -5.52
C PRO A 183 5.22 -15.88 -6.44
N HIS A 184 4.65 -16.28 -7.57
CA HIS A 184 4.06 -15.30 -8.51
C HIS A 184 2.81 -14.65 -7.92
N GLY A 185 2.55 -13.41 -8.31
CA GLY A 185 1.39 -12.64 -7.84
C GLY A 185 1.70 -11.66 -6.70
N LEU A 186 2.95 -11.63 -6.21
CA LEU A 186 3.39 -10.73 -5.12
C LEU A 186 4.02 -9.43 -5.62
N ALA A 187 4.15 -9.23 -6.93
CA ALA A 187 4.80 -8.07 -7.49
C ALA A 187 3.97 -6.78 -7.26
N THR A 188 4.63 -5.64 -7.46
CA THR A 188 3.99 -4.33 -7.30
C THR A 188 2.72 -4.21 -8.17
N LYS A 189 1.60 -3.77 -7.57
CA LYS A 189 0.24 -3.71 -8.17
C LYS A 189 -0.46 -5.05 -8.44
N GLN A 190 0.06 -6.17 -7.95
CA GLN A 190 -0.65 -7.45 -7.99
C GLN A 190 -1.38 -7.69 -6.68
N SER A 191 -0.84 -8.52 -5.80
CA SER A 191 -1.45 -8.86 -4.52
C SER A 191 -0.39 -8.97 -3.43
N TYR A 192 -0.84 -9.15 -2.20
CA TYR A 192 0.03 -9.36 -1.05
C TYR A 192 -0.22 -10.74 -0.47
N LEU A 193 0.79 -11.30 0.21
CA LEU A 193 0.73 -12.64 0.77
C LEU A 193 -0.48 -12.83 1.70
N ASP A 194 -0.71 -11.92 2.63
CA ASP A 194 -1.81 -12.01 3.59
C ASP A 194 -3.20 -11.93 2.88
N ASP A 195 -3.31 -11.19 1.78
CA ASP A 195 -4.57 -11.05 1.03
C ASP A 195 -4.84 -12.30 0.19
N ILE A 196 -3.82 -12.86 -0.45
CA ILE A 196 -3.90 -14.14 -1.17
C ILE A 196 -4.29 -15.24 -0.18
N ALA A 197 -3.58 -15.36 0.94
CA ALA A 197 -3.86 -16.36 1.97
C ALA A 197 -5.30 -16.23 2.51
N LYS A 198 -5.78 -14.99 2.73
CA LYS A 198 -7.15 -14.75 3.16
C LYS A 198 -8.16 -15.21 2.10
N ASN A 199 -7.95 -14.85 0.84
CA ASN A 199 -8.85 -15.24 -0.25
C ASN A 199 -8.93 -16.75 -0.44
N LEU A 200 -7.82 -17.47 -0.26
CA LEU A 200 -7.78 -18.93 -0.30
C LEU A 200 -8.61 -19.53 0.84
N SER A 201 -8.43 -19.03 2.06
CA SER A 201 -9.18 -19.46 3.24
C SER A 201 -10.68 -19.18 3.09
N ASP A 202 -11.06 -17.98 2.65
CA ASP A 202 -12.46 -17.59 2.40
C ASP A 202 -13.11 -18.46 1.31
N SER A 203 -12.31 -18.95 0.34
CA SER A 203 -12.75 -19.85 -0.72
C SER A 203 -12.83 -21.32 -0.29
N GLY A 204 -12.46 -21.65 0.95
CA GLY A 204 -12.51 -22.99 1.51
C GLY A 204 -11.28 -23.86 1.23
N PHE A 205 -10.19 -23.30 0.71
CA PHE A 205 -8.92 -24.01 0.60
C PHE A 205 -8.19 -24.02 1.93
N ASN A 206 -7.62 -25.17 2.29
CA ASN A 206 -6.89 -25.36 3.55
C ASN A 206 -5.46 -25.88 3.34
N ALA A 207 -5.01 -26.01 2.09
CA ALA A 207 -3.64 -26.42 1.77
C ALA A 207 -3.09 -25.71 0.54
N VAL A 208 -1.78 -25.50 0.51
CA VAL A 208 -1.04 -25.02 -0.65
C VAL A 208 0.15 -25.94 -0.89
N ARG A 209 0.27 -26.48 -2.10
CA ARG A 209 1.50 -27.09 -2.59
C ARG A 209 2.39 -25.98 -3.16
N LEU A 210 3.61 -25.90 -2.66
CA LEU A 210 4.58 -24.85 -2.99
C LEU A 210 5.76 -25.49 -3.73
N PRO A 211 5.81 -25.37 -5.07
CA PRO A 211 6.95 -25.79 -5.88
C PRO A 211 8.19 -24.94 -5.57
N LEU A 212 9.31 -25.59 -5.34
CA LEU A 212 10.61 -25.02 -4.98
C LEU A 212 11.69 -25.57 -5.91
N ASN A 213 12.90 -24.98 -5.84
CA ASN A 213 14.06 -25.53 -6.52
C ASN A 213 15.18 -25.92 -5.54
N ALA A 214 15.87 -27.03 -5.81
CA ALA A 214 16.89 -27.58 -4.92
C ALA A 214 18.13 -26.69 -4.84
N GLN A 215 18.58 -26.15 -5.98
CA GLN A 215 19.78 -25.32 -6.05
C GLN A 215 19.70 -24.11 -5.11
N MET A 216 18.61 -23.34 -5.13
CA MET A 216 18.49 -22.16 -4.28
C MET A 216 18.35 -22.51 -2.79
N ILE A 217 17.90 -23.72 -2.43
CA ILE A 217 17.91 -24.20 -1.03
C ILE A 217 19.34 -24.56 -0.61
N ILE A 218 20.06 -25.33 -1.44
CA ILE A 218 21.44 -25.75 -1.19
C ILE A 218 22.37 -24.55 -1.06
N ASP A 219 22.26 -23.61 -2.00
CA ASP A 219 23.12 -22.43 -2.05
C ASP A 219 22.58 -21.28 -1.18
N ASN A 220 21.36 -21.43 -0.65
CA ASN A 220 20.58 -20.42 0.08
C ASN A 220 20.59 -19.03 -0.60
N THR A 221 20.49 -19.01 -1.92
CA THR A 221 20.66 -17.80 -2.75
C THR A 221 19.53 -16.79 -2.50
N ALA A 222 19.85 -15.51 -2.47
CA ALA A 222 18.86 -14.45 -2.29
C ALA A 222 17.78 -14.48 -3.41
N PRO A 223 16.48 -14.45 -3.06
CA PRO A 223 15.41 -14.33 -4.04
C PRO A 223 15.34 -12.92 -4.63
N ASN A 224 14.73 -12.78 -5.80
CA ASN A 224 14.57 -11.49 -6.49
C ASN A 224 13.36 -10.71 -5.97
N THR A 225 13.48 -10.21 -4.74
CA THR A 225 12.43 -9.43 -4.08
C THR A 225 12.17 -8.09 -4.77
N LYS A 226 13.19 -7.46 -5.35
CA LYS A 226 13.08 -6.14 -5.99
C LYS A 226 12.09 -6.10 -7.16
N LEU A 227 12.02 -7.17 -7.95
CA LEU A 227 11.13 -7.24 -9.12
C LEU A 227 9.83 -7.99 -8.81
N PHE A 228 9.86 -8.99 -7.92
CA PHE A 228 8.76 -9.92 -7.72
C PHE A 228 8.01 -9.74 -6.40
N VAL A 229 8.45 -8.82 -5.54
CA VAL A 229 7.76 -8.44 -4.31
C VAL A 229 7.38 -6.96 -4.39
N ASN A 230 6.19 -6.64 -3.87
CA ASN A 230 5.73 -5.27 -3.73
C ASN A 230 6.68 -4.51 -2.80
N SER A 231 7.20 -3.36 -3.24
CA SER A 231 8.17 -2.58 -2.47
C SER A 231 7.66 -2.11 -1.10
N LEU A 232 6.34 -2.11 -0.88
CA LEU A 232 5.71 -1.77 0.39
C LEU A 232 5.68 -2.95 1.38
N ASP A 233 5.93 -4.17 0.93
CA ASP A 233 5.96 -5.37 1.77
C ASP A 233 7.38 -5.59 2.31
N THR A 234 7.67 -4.98 3.44
CA THR A 234 8.99 -5.05 4.07
C THR A 234 9.32 -6.44 4.62
N ASP A 235 8.31 -7.24 4.93
CA ASP A 235 8.50 -8.55 5.59
C ASP A 235 8.98 -9.62 4.61
N LEU A 236 8.72 -9.42 3.31
CA LEU A 236 9.14 -10.29 2.21
C LEU A 236 10.45 -9.86 1.53
N ASN A 237 11.03 -8.73 1.95
CA ASN A 237 12.36 -8.29 1.52
C ASN A 237 13.45 -9.03 2.33
N VAL A 238 13.64 -10.30 2.00
CA VAL A 238 14.59 -11.20 2.67
C VAL A 238 15.84 -11.42 1.83
N ASP A 239 16.94 -11.77 2.49
CA ASP A 239 18.25 -11.98 1.88
C ASP A 239 18.53 -13.44 1.50
N THR A 240 17.68 -14.38 1.93
CA THR A 240 17.89 -15.82 1.70
C THR A 240 16.64 -16.53 1.20
N TYR A 241 16.81 -17.59 0.42
CA TYR A 241 15.68 -18.35 -0.12
C TYR A 241 14.91 -19.09 0.99
N ILE A 242 15.62 -19.62 1.98
CA ILE A 242 15.00 -20.28 3.14
C ILE A 242 14.14 -19.27 3.93
N ASP A 243 14.59 -18.03 4.10
CA ASP A 243 13.79 -17.00 4.77
C ASP A 243 12.52 -16.67 3.96
N MET A 244 12.60 -16.64 2.64
CA MET A 244 11.40 -16.46 1.80
C MET A 244 10.41 -17.60 2.00
N ILE A 245 10.88 -18.85 2.00
CA ILE A 245 10.04 -20.03 2.31
C ILE A 245 9.39 -19.85 3.68
N LYS A 246 10.17 -19.52 4.72
CA LYS A 246 9.67 -19.28 6.08
C LYS A 246 8.57 -18.22 6.10
N LYS A 247 8.78 -17.07 5.44
CA LYS A 247 7.79 -15.97 5.40
C LYS A 247 6.51 -16.36 4.69
N VAL A 248 6.60 -17.05 3.55
CA VAL A 248 5.44 -17.55 2.80
C VAL A 248 4.65 -18.57 3.64
N VAL A 249 5.34 -19.53 4.26
CA VAL A 249 4.74 -20.53 5.15
C VAL A 249 4.05 -19.86 6.35
N GLN A 250 4.70 -18.87 6.98
CA GLN A 250 4.12 -18.11 8.08
C GLN A 250 2.88 -17.33 7.65
N GLY A 251 2.90 -16.66 6.49
CA GLY A 251 1.76 -15.92 5.97
C GLY A 251 0.54 -16.82 5.68
N LEU A 252 0.76 -18.00 5.10
CA LEU A 252 -0.29 -19.01 4.91
C LEU A 252 -0.77 -19.59 6.26
N GLY A 253 0.15 -19.83 7.19
CA GLY A 253 -0.14 -20.32 8.54
C GLY A 253 -1.05 -19.41 9.36
N LYS A 254 -0.95 -18.07 9.19
CA LYS A 254 -1.87 -17.11 9.83
C LYS A 254 -3.35 -17.37 9.48
N GLN A 255 -3.61 -17.93 8.30
CA GLN A 255 -4.96 -18.28 7.83
C GLN A 255 -5.27 -19.78 8.00
N GLN A 256 -4.46 -20.51 8.77
CA GLN A 256 -4.57 -21.95 9.02
C GLN A 256 -4.51 -22.80 7.75
N ILE A 257 -3.76 -22.33 6.75
CA ILE A 257 -3.50 -23.07 5.51
C ILE A 257 -2.23 -23.90 5.71
N GLY A 258 -2.34 -25.21 5.52
CA GLY A 258 -1.18 -26.11 5.53
C GLY A 258 -0.34 -25.95 4.28
N VAL A 259 0.97 -26.16 4.39
CA VAL A 259 1.89 -26.07 3.24
C VAL A 259 2.54 -27.41 2.97
N LEU A 260 2.45 -27.88 1.73
CA LEU A 260 3.20 -29.01 1.21
C LEU A 260 4.36 -28.48 0.37
N LEU A 261 5.59 -28.67 0.86
CA LEU A 261 6.79 -28.27 0.13
C LEU A 261 7.08 -29.30 -0.95
N ASP A 262 7.30 -28.83 -2.17
CA ASP A 262 7.52 -29.64 -3.35
C ASP A 262 8.84 -29.25 -4.00
N ILE A 263 9.86 -30.11 -3.92
CA ILE A 263 11.10 -29.89 -4.65
C ILE A 263 10.86 -30.23 -6.13
N HIS A 264 10.54 -29.20 -6.90
CA HIS A 264 9.98 -29.31 -8.25
C HIS A 264 11.05 -29.34 -9.34
N LYS A 265 12.12 -28.56 -9.15
CA LYS A 265 13.28 -28.47 -10.04
C LYS A 265 14.56 -28.61 -9.24
N ILE A 266 15.64 -29.02 -9.90
CA ILE A 266 16.99 -28.93 -9.33
C ILE A 266 17.58 -27.57 -9.70
N ASP A 267 17.72 -27.31 -11.00
CA ASP A 267 18.20 -26.05 -11.57
C ASP A 267 17.01 -25.14 -11.90
N PRO A 268 16.90 -23.95 -11.30
CA PRO A 268 15.83 -23.01 -11.58
C PRO A 268 15.81 -22.51 -13.05
N ASN A 269 16.91 -22.66 -13.78
CA ASN A 269 17.03 -22.27 -15.19
C ASN A 269 16.77 -23.42 -16.16
N PHE A 270 16.40 -24.60 -15.66
CA PHE A 270 16.06 -25.73 -16.51
C PHE A 270 14.82 -25.40 -17.36
N THR A 271 14.99 -25.48 -18.68
CA THR A 271 14.00 -25.03 -19.68
C THR A 271 13.60 -26.11 -20.69
N ASN A 272 14.24 -27.29 -20.66
CA ASN A 272 13.97 -28.35 -21.63
C ASN A 272 12.61 -29.02 -21.41
N ASP A 273 12.18 -29.12 -20.15
CA ASP A 273 10.89 -29.69 -19.73
C ASP A 273 10.43 -28.99 -18.44
N THR A 274 9.31 -29.42 -17.83
CA THR A 274 8.81 -28.86 -16.55
C THR A 274 9.76 -29.09 -15.37
N SER A 275 10.50 -30.20 -15.39
CA SER A 275 11.51 -30.58 -14.38
C SER A 275 12.56 -31.49 -15.00
N GLU A 276 13.68 -31.68 -14.31
CA GLU A 276 14.67 -32.68 -14.68
C GLU A 276 14.07 -34.10 -14.66
N HIS A 277 14.59 -34.98 -15.52
CA HIS A 277 14.10 -36.36 -15.63
C HIS A 277 14.46 -37.24 -14.41
N LEU A 278 15.46 -36.83 -13.64
CA LEU A 278 15.89 -37.47 -12.40
C LEU A 278 15.95 -36.42 -11.29
N TRP A 279 15.78 -36.86 -10.05
CA TRP A 279 15.84 -36.04 -8.85
C TRP A 279 17.26 -35.74 -8.35
N PHE A 280 18.27 -36.05 -9.18
CA PHE A 280 19.68 -35.73 -8.96
C PHE A 280 20.39 -35.54 -10.31
N THR A 281 21.54 -34.86 -10.30
CA THR A 281 22.42 -34.69 -11.46
C THR A 281 23.89 -34.87 -11.05
N ASP A 282 24.81 -34.83 -12.01
CA ASP A 282 26.25 -34.87 -11.69
C ASP A 282 26.70 -33.64 -10.88
N ALA A 283 26.08 -32.48 -11.11
CA ALA A 283 26.34 -31.26 -10.33
C ALA A 283 25.69 -31.29 -8.94
N TYR A 284 24.54 -31.96 -8.83
CA TYR A 284 23.76 -32.12 -7.60
C TYR A 284 23.58 -33.62 -7.28
N PRO A 285 24.64 -34.28 -6.77
CA PRO A 285 24.58 -35.70 -6.44
C PRO A 285 23.61 -35.96 -5.28
N ILE A 286 23.12 -37.21 -5.20
CA ILE A 286 22.13 -37.66 -4.19
C ILE A 286 22.48 -37.21 -2.76
N ALA A 287 23.76 -37.23 -2.38
CA ALA A 287 24.19 -36.79 -1.05
C ALA A 287 23.85 -35.32 -0.76
N LYS A 288 24.03 -34.41 -1.74
CA LYS A 288 23.64 -33.00 -1.60
C LYS A 288 22.13 -32.82 -1.53
N ILE A 289 21.39 -33.64 -2.27
CA ILE A 289 19.92 -33.59 -2.24
C ILE A 289 19.40 -34.05 -0.87
N TYR A 290 20.00 -35.06 -0.24
CA TYR A 290 19.65 -35.44 1.13
C TYR A 290 20.00 -34.34 2.15
N GLU A 291 21.18 -33.75 2.05
CA GLU A 291 21.59 -32.63 2.91
C GLU A 291 20.59 -31.47 2.80
N MET A 292 20.15 -31.12 1.58
CA MET A 292 19.12 -30.12 1.35
C MET A 292 17.81 -30.44 2.08
N PHE A 293 17.32 -31.68 2.03
CA PHE A 293 16.11 -32.07 2.75
C PHE A 293 16.30 -31.96 4.27
N GLU A 294 17.46 -32.35 4.80
CA GLU A 294 17.79 -32.23 6.22
C GLU A 294 17.86 -30.76 6.66
N THR A 295 18.51 -29.89 5.88
CA THR A 295 18.55 -28.44 6.12
C THR A 295 17.15 -27.85 6.12
N LEU A 296 16.35 -28.13 5.09
CA LEU A 296 14.99 -27.59 4.98
C LEU A 296 14.11 -28.03 6.16
N ALA A 297 14.18 -29.31 6.54
CA ALA A 297 13.44 -29.83 7.69
C ALA A 297 13.89 -29.16 9.00
N SER A 298 15.20 -29.04 9.23
CA SER A 298 15.75 -28.41 10.43
C SER A 298 15.34 -26.94 10.56
N GLU A 299 15.51 -26.17 9.49
CA GLU A 299 15.24 -24.72 9.46
C GLU A 299 13.77 -24.39 9.67
N LEU A 300 12.85 -25.21 9.15
CA LEU A 300 11.41 -24.99 9.33
C LEU A 300 10.91 -25.49 10.68
N CYS A 301 11.61 -26.44 11.30
CA CYS A 301 11.24 -27.00 12.60
C CYS A 301 11.57 -26.08 13.78
N SER A 302 12.63 -25.26 13.71
CA SER A 302 13.05 -24.39 14.82
C SER A 302 12.30 -23.06 14.89
N ASP A 303 11.89 -22.52 13.74
CA ASP A 303 11.48 -21.11 13.63
C ASP A 303 9.97 -20.91 13.46
N LEU A 304 9.21 -21.97 13.19
CA LEU A 304 7.74 -21.91 13.14
C LEU A 304 7.08 -21.88 14.52
N ASP A 305 7.83 -22.19 15.59
CA ASP A 305 7.39 -22.07 16.98
C ASP A 305 7.21 -20.59 17.43
N GLN A 306 7.70 -19.60 16.65
CA GLN A 306 7.66 -18.17 16.98
C GLN A 306 6.35 -17.44 16.59
N CYS A 307 5.26 -18.16 16.34
CA CYS A 307 3.92 -17.57 16.25
C CYS A 307 3.35 -17.08 17.60
N GLY A 308 4.19 -16.66 18.54
CA GLY A 308 3.78 -16.13 19.85
C GLY A 308 4.42 -16.89 21.01
N THR A 309 5.55 -16.37 21.47
CA THR A 309 6.18 -16.57 22.79
C THR A 309 5.71 -17.78 23.63
N SER A 310 6.37 -18.93 23.46
CA SER A 310 6.62 -19.85 24.57
C SER A 310 7.92 -20.63 24.29
N PRO A 311 8.95 -20.57 25.16
CA PRO A 311 10.31 -21.03 24.85
C PRO A 311 10.56 -22.51 25.17
N THR A 312 9.53 -23.36 25.16
CA THR A 312 9.70 -24.76 25.59
C THR A 312 8.96 -25.73 24.69
N SER A 313 9.75 -26.60 24.04
CA SER A 313 9.41 -27.81 23.28
C SER A 313 9.04 -27.63 21.80
N SER A 314 10.06 -27.73 20.94
CA SER A 314 9.89 -28.03 19.51
C SER A 314 9.33 -29.45 19.34
N PRO A 315 8.24 -29.65 18.56
CA PRO A 315 7.63 -30.96 18.35
C PRO A 315 8.34 -31.77 17.26
N CYS A 316 9.31 -31.19 16.54
CA CYS A 316 10.17 -31.90 15.61
C CYS A 316 11.18 -32.78 16.35
N THR A 317 10.69 -33.80 17.03
CA THR A 317 11.53 -34.91 17.45
C THR A 317 12.04 -35.59 16.20
N ASN A 318 13.36 -35.82 16.14
CA ASN A 318 14.02 -36.62 15.13
C ASN A 318 13.32 -37.99 14.99
N HIS A 319 12.35 -38.07 14.09
CA HIS A 319 12.02 -39.34 13.44
C HIS A 319 13.20 -39.65 12.53
N THR A 320 14.25 -40.19 13.16
CA THR A 320 15.31 -40.91 12.48
C THR A 320 14.69 -41.73 11.36
N ALA A 321 15.19 -41.54 10.14
CA ALA A 321 14.86 -42.29 8.94
C ALA A 321 15.13 -43.79 9.13
N THR A 322 14.27 -44.43 9.91
CA THR A 322 14.27 -45.84 10.28
C THR A 322 12.97 -46.52 9.83
N ASP A 323 12.35 -46.00 8.77
CA ASP A 323 11.48 -46.81 7.92
C ASP A 323 12.10 -47.04 6.54
N ARG A 324 13.27 -47.68 6.55
CA ARG A 324 13.73 -48.53 5.44
C ARG A 324 13.02 -49.88 5.55
N ARG A 325 11.68 -49.94 5.42
CA ARG A 325 10.95 -51.20 5.14
C ARG A 325 9.46 -51.00 4.78
N ALA A 326 9.21 -50.41 3.61
CA ALA A 326 7.99 -50.71 2.85
C ALA A 326 8.40 -51.28 1.49
N GLY A 327 7.99 -52.52 1.24
CA GLY A 327 8.57 -53.39 0.23
C GLY A 327 8.23 -53.00 -1.21
N THR A 328 9.27 -53.00 -2.04
CA THR A 328 9.14 -53.17 -3.48
C THR A 328 8.75 -54.62 -3.76
N ARG A 329 7.44 -54.87 -3.93
CA ARG A 329 6.94 -55.92 -4.83
C ARG A 329 6.28 -55.22 -6.00
N TYR A 330 7.02 -55.13 -7.09
CA TYR A 330 6.73 -55.59 -8.45
C TYR A 330 7.71 -54.89 -9.39
#